data_AF-A0A963EF82-F1
#
_entry.id   AF-A0A963EF82-F1
#
_cell.length_a   1.000
_cell.length_b   1.000
_cell.length_c   1.000
_cell.angle_alpha   90.00
_cell.angle_beta   90.00
_cell.angle_gamma   90.00
#
_symmetry.space_group_name_H-M   'P 1'
#
loop_
_entity.id
_entity.type
_entity.pdbx_description
1 polymer ?
#
loop_
_entity_poly.entity_id
_entity_poly.type
_entity_poly.pdbx_seq_one_letter_code
_entity_poly.pdbx_strand_id
1 'polypeptide(L)' 'SIAFVGSLKRAGETLALITRESDDFVQAIRPGDSIAGWKVVEVRERSLDLEASGERRRLEIFN' A
#
# COMPACT_ATOMS: atom_id res chain seq x y z
N SER A 1 -5.51 9.43 6.93
CA SER A 1 -4.25 9.07 6.26
C SER A 1 -4.26 7.59 5.82
N ILE A 2 -3.27 7.14 5.03
CA ILE A 2 -3.05 5.72 4.72
C ILE A 2 -1.78 5.28 5.45
N ALA A 3 -1.85 4.15 6.14
CA ALA A 3 -0.70 3.48 6.74
C ALA A 3 -0.46 2.12 6.07
N PHE A 4 0.79 1.87 5.70
CA PHE A 4 1.24 0.57 5.22
C PHE A 4 1.68 -0.27 6.43
N VAL A 5 1.02 -1.40 6.65
CA VAL A 5 1.23 -2.22 7.87
C VAL A 5 1.93 -3.55 7.58
N GLY A 6 2.02 -3.96 6.32
CA GLY A 6 2.56 -5.27 5.95
C GLY A 6 2.42 -5.57 4.47
N SER A 7 3.07 -6.64 4.03
CA SER A 7 2.79 -7.26 2.74
C SER A 7 2.47 -8.73 2.91
N LEU A 8 1.72 -9.29 1.97
CA LEU A 8 1.37 -10.71 1.92
C LEU A 8 1.76 -11.26 0.55
N LYS A 9 2.46 -12.40 0.53
CA LYS A 9 2.68 -13.16 -0.70
C LYS A 9 1.59 -14.20 -0.88
N ARG A 10 0.87 -14.16 -2.00
CA ARG A 10 -0.18 -15.12 -2.34
C ARG A 10 -0.12 -15.43 -3.83
N ALA A 11 -0.08 -16.72 -4.18
CA ALA A 11 -0.12 -17.19 -5.57
C ALA A 11 0.94 -16.51 -6.50
N GLY A 12 2.13 -16.21 -5.97
CA GLY A 12 3.20 -15.55 -6.72
C GLY A 12 3.10 -14.02 -6.78
N GLU A 13 2.03 -13.42 -6.25
CA GLU A 13 1.83 -11.98 -6.18
C GLU A 13 2.15 -11.45 -4.78
N THR A 14 2.63 -10.20 -4.70
CA THR A 14 2.81 -9.48 -3.43
C THR A 14 1.70 -8.43 -3.30
N LEU A 15 0.90 -8.56 -2.25
CA LEU A 15 -0.18 -7.63 -1.90
C LEU A 15 0.27 -6.74 -0.75
N ALA A 16 -0.11 -5.46 -0.78
CA ALA A 16 0.08 -4.56 0.34
C ALA A 16 -1.11 -4.67 1.29
N LEU A 17 -0.81 -4.66 2.59
CA LEU A 17 -1.79 -4.55 3.65
C LEU A 17 -1.78 -3.11 4.15
N ILE A 18 -2.92 -2.45 4.10
CA ILE A 18 -3.08 -1.05 4.52
C ILE A 18 -4.19 -0.89 5.55
N THR A 19 -4.09 0.16 6.35
CA THR A 19 -5.20 0.69 7.16
C THR A 19 -5.34 2.20 6.95
N ARG A 20 -6.49 2.76 7.32
CA ARG A 20 -6.80 4.19 7.25
C ARG A 20 -7.19 4.68 8.65
N GLU A 21 -6.92 5.95 8.93
CA GLU A 21 -7.13 6.64 10.22
C GLU A 21 -8.57 6.62 10.80
N SER A 22 -9.51 5.98 10.11
CA SER A 22 -10.91 5.87 10.50
C SER A 22 -11.44 4.43 10.43
N ASP A 23 -10.59 3.48 10.06
CA ASP A 23 -11.01 2.14 9.69
C ASP A 23 -10.49 1.13 10.71
N ASP A 24 -11.40 0.33 11.28
CA ASP A 24 -11.06 -0.76 12.20
C ASP A 24 -10.63 -2.04 11.47
N PHE A 25 -10.24 -1.94 10.19
CA PHE A 25 -9.92 -3.11 9.37
C PHE A 25 -8.73 -2.89 8.45
N VAL A 26 -8.03 -3.99 8.16
CA VAL A 26 -6.90 -4.04 7.23
C VAL A 26 -7.40 -4.50 5.86
N GLN A 27 -7.01 -3.79 4.81
CA GLN A 27 -7.34 -4.11 3.42
C GLN A 27 -6.11 -4.59 2.68
N ALA A 28 -6.29 -5.61 1.83
CA ALA A 28 -5.27 -6.04 0.88
C ALA A 28 -5.47 -5.34 -0.46
N ILE A 29 -4.41 -4.73 -0.99
CA ILE A 29 -4.39 -4.02 -2.27
C ILE A 29 -3.20 -4.49 -3.12
N ARG A 30 -3.29 -4.34 -4.43
CA ARG A 30 -2.26 -4.79 -5.38
C ARG A 30 -1.72 -3.63 -6.24
N PRO A 31 -0.57 -3.82 -6.90
CA PRO A 31 -0.12 -2.91 -7.95
C PRO A 31 -1.23 -2.62 -8.98
N GLY A 32 -1.39 -1.35 -9.31
CA GLY A 32 -2.42 -0.86 -10.23
C GLY A 32 -3.71 -0.36 -9.57
N ASP A 33 -3.99 -0.75 -8.32
CA ASP A 33 -5.17 -0.27 -7.59
C ASP A 33 -5.06 1.23 -7.26
N SER A 34 -6.20 1.89 -7.11
CA SER A 34 -6.28 3.29 -6.69
C SER A 34 -6.84 3.41 -5.27
N ILE A 35 -6.11 4.07 -4.37
CA ILE A 35 -6.48 4.28 -2.97
C ILE A 35 -6.34 5.76 -2.57
N ALA A 36 -7.43 6.38 -2.09
CA ALA A 36 -7.44 7.79 -1.65
C ALA A 36 -6.75 8.78 -2.63
N GLY A 37 -6.95 8.59 -3.95
CA GLY A 37 -6.35 9.42 -4.99
C GLY A 37 -4.93 9.03 -5.42
N TRP A 38 -4.34 8.00 -4.81
CA TRP A 38 -3.02 7.47 -5.15
C TRP A 38 -3.13 6.16 -5.91
N LYS A 39 -2.32 5.99 -6.96
CA LYS A 39 -2.13 4.72 -7.64
C LYS A 39 -1.05 3.90 -6.94
N VAL A 40 -1.31 2.64 -6.66
CA VAL A 40 -0.30 1.69 -6.19
C VAL A 40 0.63 1.34 -7.34
N VAL A 41 1.91 1.68 -7.21
CA VAL A 41 2.93 1.42 -8.24
C VAL A 41 3.62 0.10 -7.98
N GLU A 42 4.11 -0.10 -6.77
CA GLU A 42 4.90 -1.27 -6.41
C GLU A 42 4.70 -1.64 -4.94
N VAL A 43 4.60 -2.95 -4.68
CA VAL A 43 4.57 -3.50 -3.35
C VAL A 43 5.82 -4.32 -3.13
N ARG A 44 6.63 -3.94 -2.14
CA ARG A 44 7.74 -4.73 -1.63
C ARG A 44 7.42 -5.25 -0.24
N GLU A 45 8.30 -6.10 0.27
CA GLU A 45 8.13 -6.73 1.57
C GLU A 45 7.87 -5.72 2.70
N ARG A 46 8.60 -4.59 2.67
CA ARG A 46 8.60 -3.56 3.72
C ARG A 46 8.33 -2.14 3.23
N SER A 47 7.97 -1.96 1.96
CA SER A 47 7.65 -0.65 1.41
C SER A 47 6.51 -0.72 0.40
N LEU A 48 5.68 0.33 0.38
CA LEU A 48 4.62 0.55 -0.60
C LEU A 48 4.90 1.85 -1.36
N ASP A 49 5.03 1.78 -2.68
CA ASP A 49 5.22 2.94 -3.54
C ASP A 49 3.89 3.37 -4.18
N LEU A 50 3.59 4.65 -4.05
CA LEU A 50 2.36 5.30 -4.50
C LEU A 50 2.68 6.47 -5.44
N GLU A 51 1.80 6.72 -6.41
CA GLU A 51 1.92 7.85 -7.34
C GLU A 51 0.59 8.58 -7.53
N ALA A 52 0.61 9.91 -7.52
CA ALA A 52 -0.56 10.76 -7.79
C ALA A 52 -0.11 12.06 -8.47
N SER A 53 -0.67 12.39 -9.64
CA SER A 53 -0.45 13.68 -10.32
C SER A 53 1.03 14.09 -10.48
N GLY A 54 1.92 13.13 -10.73
CA GLY A 54 3.37 13.36 -10.87
C GLY A 54 4.14 13.38 -9.55
N GLU A 55 3.46 13.32 -8.40
CA GLU A 55 4.08 13.11 -7.10
C GLU A 55 4.23 11.62 -6.80
N ARG A 56 5.36 11.25 -6.17
CA ARG A 56 5.61 9.90 -5.66
C ARG A 56 5.78 9.92 -4.16
N ARG A 57 5.20 8.92 -3.51
CA ARG A 57 5.27 8.73 -2.07
C ARG A 57 5.60 7.27 -1.76
N ARG A 58 6.56 7.07 -0.85
CA ARG A 58 6.86 5.76 -0.28
C ARG A 58 6.34 5.69 1.15
N LEU A 59 5.65 4.61 1.48
CA LEU A 59 5.28 4.24 2.84
C LEU A 59 6.14 3.06 3.29
N GLU A 60 6.67 3.12 4.52
CA GLU A 60 7.53 2.08 5.09
C GLU A 60 6.99 1.66 6.46
N ILE A 61 7.22 0.40 6.81
CA ILE A 61 6.91 -0.11 8.15
C ILE A 61 8.07 0.27 9.06
N PHE A 62 7.84 1.22 9.98
CA PHE A 62 8.78 1.54 11.05
C PHE A 62 8.76 0.39 12.08
N ASN A 63 9.95 -0.10 12.46
CA ASN A 63 10.11 -1.06 13.54
C ASN A 63 9.97 -0.38 14.91
#